data_AF-A0A357G114-F1
#
_entry.id   AF-A0A357G114-F1
#
_cell.length_a   1.000
_cell.length_b   1.000
_cell.length_c   1.000
_cell.angle_alpha   90.00
_cell.angle_beta   90.00
_cell.angle_gamma   90.00
#
_symmetry.space_group_name_H-M   'P 1'
#
loop_
_entity.id
_entity.type
_entity.pdbx_description
1 polymer ?
#
loop_
_entity_poly.entity_id
_entity_poly.type
_entity_poly.pdbx_seq_one_letter_code
_entity_poly.pdbx_strand_id
1 'polypeptide(L)'
;PFFLSFQNNGAETALPIQLEARVGEYLDLVMALIFSFGLCFQLPVLLTLMGRAGIITADTLAKGRKYAIIIIFTVAAFLTPPDVISQILLAVPILALYEVSILLIRANNNTRNADNAA
;
A
#
# COMPACT_ATOMS: atom_id res chain seq x y z
N PRO A 1 17.79 19.79 54.83
CA PRO A 1 16.35 19.46 54.75
C PRO A 1 16.15 18.42 53.66
N PHE A 2 15.90 17.16 54.04
CA PHE A 2 15.70 16.03 53.13
C PHE A 2 14.56 16.29 52.12
N PHE A 3 13.51 17.00 52.54
CA PHE A 3 12.38 17.36 51.69
C PHE A 3 12.68 18.45 50.65
N LEU A 4 13.76 19.23 50.82
CA LEU A 4 14.19 20.25 49.86
C LEU A 4 15.03 19.67 48.72
N SER A 5 15.60 18.45 48.85
CA SER A 5 16.21 17.75 47.72
C SER A 5 15.17 17.04 46.84
N PHE A 6 13.98 16.76 47.37
CA PHE A 6 12.82 16.29 46.60
C PHE A 6 12.00 17.43 45.99
N GLN A 7 12.33 18.68 46.29
CA GLN A 7 11.86 19.82 45.50
C GLN A 7 12.62 19.80 44.17
N ASN A 8 12.22 18.86 43.33
CA ASN A 8 12.47 18.87 41.91
C ASN A 8 12.04 20.26 41.43
N ASN A 9 13.02 21.06 41.01
CA ASN A 9 12.77 22.37 40.45
C ASN A 9 11.83 22.15 39.27
N GLY A 10 10.57 22.53 39.43
CA GLY A 10 9.51 22.46 38.42
C GLY A 10 9.75 23.37 37.21
N ALA A 11 11.01 23.64 36.88
CA ALA A 11 11.48 24.40 35.73
C ALA A 11 12.10 23.52 34.63
N GLU A 12 12.05 22.19 34.78
CA GLU A 12 12.25 21.27 33.64
C GLU A 12 11.00 20.41 33.43
N THR A 13 9.90 21.07 33.08
CA THR A 13 8.92 20.47 32.15
C THR A 13 9.55 20.36 30.76
N ALA A 14 10.67 19.64 30.67
CA ALA A 14 11.24 19.19 29.41
C ALA A 14 10.45 17.97 28.90
N LEU A 15 9.21 18.26 28.50
CA LEU A 15 8.44 17.63 27.43
C LEU A 15 8.19 16.10 27.48
N PRO A 16 7.05 15.66 28.07
CA PRO A 16 6.40 14.42 27.64
C PRO A 16 5.65 14.56 26.29
N ILE A 17 5.60 15.75 25.68
CA ILE A 17 4.95 15.98 24.36
C ILE A 17 5.55 15.11 23.25
N GLN A 18 6.79 14.63 23.40
CA GLN A 18 7.44 13.79 22.39
C GLN A 18 6.85 12.39 22.28
N LEU A 19 6.29 11.82 23.36
CA LEU A 19 5.72 10.47 23.35
C LEU A 19 4.32 10.44 22.76
N GLU A 20 3.46 11.41 23.12
CA GLU A 20 2.12 11.52 22.51
C GLU A 20 2.19 11.93 21.04
N ALA A 21 3.04 12.89 20.67
CA ALA A 21 3.21 13.30 19.27
C ALA A 21 3.71 12.15 18.39
N ARG A 22 4.65 11.33 18.90
CA ARG A 22 5.15 10.15 18.17
C ARG A 22 4.09 9.07 17.97
N VAL A 23 3.23 8.84 18.96
CA VAL A 23 2.14 7.86 18.81
C VAL A 23 1.11 8.38 17.81
N GLY A 24 0.77 9.67 17.85
CA GLY A 24 -0.11 10.29 16.85
C GLY A 24 0.42 10.13 15.43
N GLU A 25 1.68 10.49 15.20
CA GLU A 25 2.34 10.38 13.89
C GLU A 25 2.43 8.92 13.40
N TYR A 26 2.67 7.97 14.31
CA TYR A 26 2.63 6.54 13.98
C TYR A 26 1.23 6.06 13.62
N LEU A 27 0.21 6.45 14.38
CA LEU A 27 -1.17 6.06 14.11
C LEU A 27 -1.69 6.65 12.80
N ASP A 28 -1.33 7.88 12.48
CA ASP A 28 -1.66 8.53 11.21
C ASP A 28 -1.00 7.79 10.03
N LEU A 29 0.28 7.41 10.15
CA LEU A 29 0.96 6.60 9.15
C LEU A 29 0.27 5.24 8.96
N VAL A 30 -0.03 4.53 10.06
CA VAL A 30 -0.69 3.23 10.00
C VAL A 30 -2.09 3.33 9.40
N MET A 31 -2.87 4.36 9.76
CA MET A 31 -4.19 4.60 9.18
C MET A 31 -4.12 4.89 7.67
N ALA A 32 -3.19 5.75 7.24
CA ALA A 32 -2.96 6.04 5.83
C ALA A 32 -2.55 4.79 5.03
N LEU A 33 -1.69 3.96 5.62
CA LEU A 33 -1.22 2.70 5.05
C LEU A 33 -2.36 1.68 4.92
N ILE A 34 -3.17 1.48 5.96
CA ILE A 34 -4.34 0.59 5.91
C ILE A 34 -5.33 1.04 4.84
N PHE A 35 -5.65 2.34 4.81
CA PHE A 35 -6.57 2.91 3.84
C PHE A 35 -6.09 2.68 2.41
N SER A 36 -4.81 2.92 2.16
CA SER A 36 -4.24 2.84 0.82
C SER A 36 -4.01 1.42 0.36
N PHE A 37 -3.67 0.50 1.27
CA PHE A 37 -3.71 -0.92 0.98
C PHE A 37 -5.13 -1.34 0.61
N GLY A 38 -6.14 -0.96 1.39
CA GLY A 38 -7.54 -1.21 1.08
C GLY A 38 -7.94 -0.74 -0.32
N LEU A 39 -7.52 0.47 -0.71
CA LEU A 39 -7.71 0.98 -2.07
C LEU A 39 -6.96 0.15 -3.12
N CYS A 40 -5.72 -0.24 -2.85
CA CYS A 40 -4.94 -1.06 -3.79
C CYS A 40 -5.56 -2.46 -4.00
N PHE A 41 -6.23 -3.03 -3.00
CA PHE A 41 -7.00 -4.28 -3.14
C PHE A 41 -8.22 -4.14 -4.07
N GLN A 42 -8.65 -2.93 -4.43
CA GLN A 42 -9.69 -2.74 -5.44
C GLN A 42 -9.14 -2.92 -6.87
N LEU A 43 -7.86 -2.62 -7.10
CA LEU A 43 -7.21 -2.81 -8.41
C LEU A 43 -7.34 -4.24 -8.96
N PRO A 44 -7.04 -5.32 -8.21
CA PRO A 44 -7.19 -6.67 -8.73
C PRO A 44 -8.63 -7.01 -9.10
N VAL A 45 -9.61 -6.56 -8.31
CA VAL A 45 -11.03 -6.77 -8.62
C VAL A 45 -11.41 -6.00 -9.89
N LEU A 46 -11.01 -4.74 -10.02
CA LEU A 46 -11.29 -3.92 -11.21
C LEU A 46 -10.64 -4.50 -12.47
N LEU A 47 -9.35 -4.84 -12.41
CA LEU A 47 -8.61 -5.39 -13.55
C LEU A 47 -9.19 -6.73 -13.98
N THR A 48 -9.54 -7.60 -13.03
CA THR A 48 -10.16 -8.90 -13.36
C THR A 48 -11.55 -8.73 -13.96
N LEU A 49 -12.38 -7.81 -13.47
CA LEU A 49 -13.69 -7.50 -14.05
C LEU A 49 -13.57 -6.94 -15.47
N MET A 50 -12.69 -5.97 -15.69
CA MET A 50 -12.43 -5.41 -17.02
C MET A 50 -11.85 -6.48 -17.97
N GLY A 51 -11.02 -7.39 -17.45
CA GLY A 51 -10.52 -8.54 -18.19
C GLY A 51 -11.63 -9.52 -18.57
N ARG A 52 -12.58 -9.78 -17.66
CA ARG A 52 -13.77 -10.60 -17.91
C ARG A 52 -14.72 -9.97 -18.94
N ALA A 53 -14.81 -8.64 -18.95
CA ALA A 53 -15.58 -7.85 -19.91
C ALA A 53 -14.89 -7.76 -21.30
N GLY A 54 -13.64 -8.19 -21.43
CA GLY A 54 -12.88 -8.16 -22.69
C GLY A 54 -12.29 -6.79 -23.03
N ILE A 55 -12.34 -5.82 -22.12
CA ILE A 55 -11.78 -4.47 -22.31
C ILE A 55 -10.25 -4.50 -22.28
N ILE A 56 -9.68 -5.37 -21.44
CA ILE A 56 -8.23 -5.57 -21.29
C ILE A 56 -7.87 -7.04 -21.32
N THR A 57 -6.71 -7.36 -21.86
CA THR A 57 -6.18 -8.74 -21.91
C THR A 57 -4.95 -8.89 -21.02
N ALA A 58 -4.67 -10.13 -20.58
CA ALA A 58 -3.47 -10.42 -19.80
C ALA A 58 -2.18 -9.97 -20.52
N ASP A 59 -2.14 -10.05 -21.85
CA ASP A 59 -0.98 -9.61 -22.66
C ASP A 59 -0.82 -8.08 -22.66
N THR A 60 -1.92 -7.32 -22.72
CA THR A 60 -1.87 -5.85 -22.59
C THR A 60 -1.37 -5.41 -21.21
N LEU A 61 -1.81 -6.07 -20.13
CA LEU A 61 -1.31 -5.78 -18.79
C LEU A 61 0.16 -6.22 -18.62
N ALA A 62 0.56 -7.33 -19.22
CA ALA A 62 1.94 -7.79 -19.18
C ALA A 62 2.89 -6.82 -19.91
N LYS A 63 2.48 -6.23 -21.04
CA LYS A 63 3.23 -5.16 -21.71
C LYS A 63 3.24 -3.86 -20.91
N GLY A 64 2.20 -3.64 -20.10
CA GLY A 64 2.02 -2.49 -19.22
C GLY A 64 2.84 -2.48 -17.92
N ARG A 65 3.60 -3.54 -17.61
CA ARG A 65 4.35 -3.70 -16.33
C ARG A 65 5.20 -2.49 -15.96
N LYS A 66 5.92 -1.91 -16.92
CA LYS A 66 6.74 -0.71 -16.70
C LYS A 66 5.92 0.50 -16.24
N TYR A 67 4.72 0.68 -16.77
CA TYR A 67 3.82 1.76 -16.37
C TYR A 67 3.22 1.50 -14.99
N ALA A 68 2.85 0.25 -14.70
CA ALA A 68 2.36 -0.13 -13.37
C ALA A 68 3.42 0.14 -12.29
N ILE A 69 4.69 -0.23 -12.52
CA ILE A 69 5.78 0.04 -11.59
C ILE A 69 5.93 1.55 -11.34
N ILE A 70 5.94 2.38 -12.38
CA ILE A 70 6.06 3.84 -12.23
C ILE A 70 4.88 4.41 -11.44
N ILE A 71 3.65 3.99 -11.76
CA ILE A 71 2.44 4.47 -11.06
C ILE A 71 2.48 4.07 -9.59
N ILE A 72 2.82 2.81 -9.29
CA ILE A 72 2.88 2.30 -7.92
C ILE A 72 3.93 3.04 -7.09
N PHE A 73 5.14 3.24 -7.65
CA PHE A 73 6.18 4.00 -6.97
C PHE A 73 5.79 5.47 -6.78
N THR A 74 5.09 6.07 -7.74
CA THR A 74 4.58 7.45 -7.65
C THR A 74 3.54 7.58 -6.54
N VAL A 75 2.54 6.67 -6.52
CA VAL A 75 1.52 6.65 -5.47
C VAL A 75 2.16 6.42 -4.11
N ALA A 76 3.08 5.46 -3.99
CA ALA A 76 3.80 5.20 -2.75
C ALA A 76 4.55 6.44 -2.25
N ALA A 77 5.24 7.18 -3.13
CA ALA A 77 5.95 8.41 -2.77
C ALA A 77 5.04 9.56 -2.33
N PHE A 78 3.78 9.59 -2.77
CA PHE A 78 2.79 10.56 -2.28
C PHE A 78 2.22 10.18 -0.92
N LEU A 79 2.21 8.88 -0.63
CA LEU A 79 1.45 8.30 0.46
C LEU A 79 2.29 8.08 1.72
N THR A 80 3.54 7.64 1.52
CA THR A 80 4.56 7.68 2.55
C THR A 80 5.32 8.99 2.42
N PRO A 81 5.89 9.54 3.51
CA PRO A 81 7.01 10.48 3.37
C PRO A 81 8.08 9.90 2.42
N PRO A 82 9.00 10.71 1.87
CA PRO A 82 10.02 10.27 0.92
C PRO A 82 11.12 9.41 1.58
N ASP A 83 10.71 8.33 2.26
CA ASP A 83 11.55 7.26 2.78
C ASP A 83 11.53 6.07 1.81
N VAL A 84 12.71 5.74 1.28
CA VAL A 84 12.91 4.69 0.29
C VAL A 84 12.54 3.31 0.85
N ILE A 85 12.79 3.07 2.15
CA ILE A 85 12.51 1.76 2.77
C ILE A 85 11.00 1.54 2.86
N SER A 86 10.27 2.47 3.47
CA SER A 86 8.81 2.41 3.54
C SER A 86 8.16 2.40 2.16
N GLN A 87 8.71 3.15 1.18
CA GLN A 87 8.19 3.17 -0.19
C GLN A 87 8.29 1.81 -0.87
N ILE A 88 9.44 1.12 -0.77
CA ILE A 88 9.62 -0.22 -1.34
C ILE A 88 8.75 -1.25 -0.59
N LEU A 89 8.69 -1.15 0.74
CA LEU A 89 7.87 -2.03 1.57
C LEU A 89 6.39 -1.97 1.19
N LEU A 90 5.89 -0.80 0.78
CA LEU A 90 4.52 -0.60 0.30
C LEU A 90 4.35 -0.95 -1.19
N ALA A 91 5.35 -0.69 -2.04
CA ALA A 91 5.30 -0.98 -3.47
C ALA A 91 5.28 -2.49 -3.79
N VAL A 92 6.06 -3.29 -3.06
CA VAL A 92 6.16 -4.76 -3.24
C VAL A 92 4.80 -5.46 -3.17
N PRO A 93 3.99 -5.30 -2.11
CA PRO A 93 2.66 -5.92 -2.03
C PRO A 93 1.70 -5.43 -3.13
N ILE A 94 1.76 -4.15 -3.54
CA ILE A 94 0.90 -3.65 -4.62
C ILE A 94 1.30 -4.27 -5.97
N LEU A 95 2.61 -4.40 -6.23
CA LEU A 95 3.11 -5.10 -7.41
C LEU A 95 2.71 -6.57 -7.42
N ALA A 96 2.74 -7.24 -6.27
CA ALA A 96 2.26 -8.61 -6.13
C ALA A 96 0.77 -8.72 -6.47
N LEU A 97 -0.07 -7.79 -6.00
CA LEU A 97 -1.50 -7.75 -6.35
C LEU A 97 -1.72 -7.55 -7.85
N TYR A 98 -0.92 -6.68 -8.49
CA TYR A 98 -0.96 -6.49 -9.93
C TYR A 98 -0.64 -7.80 -10.68
N GLU A 99 0.38 -8.54 -10.24
CA GLU A 99 0.75 -9.82 -10.85
C GLU A 99 -0.34 -10.89 -10.67
N VAL A 100 -0.91 -10.98 -9.47
CA VAL A 100 -2.05 -11.88 -9.18
C VAL A 100 -3.23 -11.55 -10.08
N SER A 101 -3.49 -10.28 -10.36
CA SER A 101 -4.56 -9.84 -11.27
C SER A 101 -4.36 -10.39 -12.68
N ILE A 102 -3.13 -10.30 -13.20
CA ILE A 102 -2.77 -10.81 -14.54
C ILE A 102 -2.97 -12.33 -14.58
N LEU A 103 -2.53 -13.04 -13.54
CA LEU A 103 -2.66 -14.49 -13.44
C LEU A 103 -4.14 -14.92 -13.43
N LEU A 104 -5.00 -14.21 -12.68
CA LEU A 104 -6.44 -14.47 -12.63
C LEU A 104 -7.11 -14.25 -13.99
N ILE A 105 -6.79 -13.16 -14.69
CA ILE A 105 -7.31 -12.89 -16.04
C ILE A 105 -6.87 -14.00 -17.00
N ARG A 106 -5.60 -14.43 -16.92
CA ARG A 106 -5.07 -15.49 -17.78
C ARG A 106 -5.72 -16.85 -17.50
N ALA A 107 -5.93 -17.20 -16.23
CA ALA A 107 -6.60 -18.43 -15.84
C ALA A 107 -8.04 -18.47 -16.36
N ASN A 108 -8.78 -17.37 -16.21
CA ASN A 108 -10.18 -17.27 -16.66
C ASN A 108 -10.32 -17.36 -18.20
N ASN A 109 -9.35 -16.85 -18.96
CA ASN A 109 -9.36 -16.98 -20.42
C ASN A 109 -9.17 -18.42 -20.90
N ASN A 110 -8.39 -19.23 -20.17
CA ASN A 110 -8.16 -20.62 -20.52
C ASN A 110 -9.42 -21.48 -20.34
N THR A 111 -10.20 -21.21 -19.29
CA THR A 111 -11.46 -21.94 -19.02
C THR A 111 -12.52 -21.67 -20.11
N ARG A 112 -12.63 -20.43 -20.59
CA ARG A 112 -13.55 -20.08 -21.69
C ARG A 112 -13.22 -20.77 -23.01
N ASN A 113 -11.94 -20.99 -23.31
CA ASN A 113 -11.53 -21.76 -24.48
C ASN A 113 -11.82 -23.27 -24.33
N ALA A 114 -11.84 -23.79 -23.11
CA ALA A 114 -12.22 -25.18 -22.87
C ALA A 114 -13.74 -25.39 -22.99
N ASP A 115 -14.55 -24.44 -22.49
CA ASP A 115 -16.02 -24.53 -22.55
C ASP A 115 -16.59 -24.27 -23.96
N ASN A 116 -15.94 -23.43 -24.79
CA ASN A 116 -16.34 -23.19 -26.18
C ASN A 116 -15.87 -24.27 -27.17
N ALA A 117 -15.05 -25.23 -26.71
CA ALA A 117 -14.51 -26.32 -27.53
C ALA A 117 -15.19 -27.68 -27.24
N ALA A 118 -16.23 -27.70 -26.40
CA ALA A 118 -17.09 -28.84 -26.10
C ALA A 118 -18.48 -28.64 -26.72
#